data_AF-S6EUZ2-F1
#
_entry.id   AF-S6EUZ2-F1
#
_cell.length_a   1.000
_cell.length_b   1.000
_cell.length_c   1.000
_cell.angle_alpha   90.00
_cell.angle_beta   90.00
_cell.angle_gamma   90.00
#
_symmetry.space_group_name_H-M   'P 1'
#
loop_
_entity.id
_entity.type
_entity.pdbx_description
1 polymer ?
#
loop_
_entity_poly.entity_id
_entity_poly.type
_entity_poly.pdbx_seq_one_letter_code
_entity_poly.pdbx_strand_id
1 'polypeptide(L)'
;MIRTMVCQKEGCSGNRFHIQTKDGKLELTCDQCKTKYYIDLSDDDVIMLPNCSHCNNETFKIFRDVDKKAVYAKCTECGSEPEVTYLDPDGMQVSYQIKLLNDIKEVMSLIEQRMCNLERNVQDLEQGQEMLEQSLAYINRYIVERD
;
A
#
# COMPACT_ATOMS: atom_id res chain seq x y z
N MET A 1 20.49 -4.69 -9.38
CA MET A 1 21.33 -5.91 -9.32
C MET A 1 21.04 -6.58 -8.00
N ILE A 2 20.62 -7.85 -8.02
CA ILE A 2 20.29 -8.59 -6.78
C ILE A 2 21.55 -9.24 -6.21
N ARG A 3 21.82 -9.01 -4.93
CA ARG A 3 22.96 -9.59 -4.20
C ARG A 3 22.50 -10.36 -2.99
N THR A 4 23.08 -11.53 -2.76
CA THR A 4 22.89 -12.27 -1.51
C THR A 4 23.66 -11.58 -0.38
N MET A 5 22.99 -11.39 0.75
CA MET A 5 23.60 -10.89 1.97
C MET A 5 24.38 -12.00 2.66
N VAL A 6 25.59 -11.68 3.09
CA VAL A 6 26.45 -12.53 3.93
C VAL A 6 26.84 -11.70 5.15
N CYS A 7 27.02 -12.35 6.29
CA CYS A 7 27.44 -11.69 7.51
C CYS A 7 28.78 -10.96 7.27
N GLN A 8 28.84 -9.70 7.69
CA GLN A 8 30.00 -8.83 7.53
C GLN A 8 30.91 -8.78 8.77
N LYS A 9 30.56 -9.51 9.84
CA LYS A 9 31.41 -9.59 11.03
C LYS A 9 32.69 -10.36 10.68
N GLU A 10 33.84 -9.80 11.05
CA GLU A 10 35.13 -10.45 10.87
C GLU A 10 35.13 -11.85 11.50
N GLY A 11 35.58 -12.85 10.72
CA GLY A 11 35.58 -14.26 11.13
C GLY A 11 34.23 -14.99 10.99
N CYS A 12 33.17 -14.33 10.50
CA CYS A 12 31.88 -14.98 10.22
C CYS A 12 31.61 -15.05 8.72
N SER A 13 31.15 -16.21 8.23
CA SER A 13 30.74 -16.42 6.84
C SER A 13 29.27 -16.85 6.71
N GLY A 14 28.49 -16.62 7.76
CA GLY A 14 27.08 -17.02 7.82
C GLY A 14 26.23 -16.29 6.77
N ASN A 15 25.38 -17.05 6.07
CA ASN A 15 24.41 -16.56 5.10
C ASN A 15 22.95 -16.84 5.49
N ARG A 16 22.72 -17.26 6.74
CA ARG A 16 21.42 -17.53 7.32
C ARG A 16 21.13 -16.50 8.41
N PHE A 17 19.94 -15.93 8.38
CA PHE A 17 19.53 -14.84 9.25
C PHE A 17 18.14 -15.12 9.82
N HIS A 18 17.97 -14.79 11.09
CA HIS A 18 16.65 -14.56 11.69
C HIS A 18 16.21 -13.15 11.32
N ILE A 19 14.93 -12.97 11.02
CA ILE A 19 14.39 -11.68 10.59
C ILE A 19 13.36 -11.16 11.59
N GLN A 20 13.34 -9.85 11.80
CA GLN A 20 12.32 -9.20 12.61
C GLN A 20 12.10 -7.78 12.13
N THR A 21 10.86 -7.40 11.87
CA THR A 21 10.53 -6.02 11.52
C THR A 21 10.21 -5.22 12.79
N LYS A 22 10.90 -4.10 13.02
CA LYS A 22 10.68 -3.16 14.13
C LYS A 22 10.85 -1.73 13.63
N ASP A 23 9.91 -0.85 13.96
CA ASP A 23 9.97 0.59 13.67
C ASP A 23 10.28 0.90 12.19
N GLY A 24 9.66 0.17 11.26
CA GLY A 24 9.89 0.33 9.81
C GLY A 24 11.23 -0.21 9.30
N LYS A 25 12.01 -0.89 10.15
CA LYS A 25 13.31 -1.48 9.80
C LYS A 25 13.27 -2.99 9.92
N LEU A 26 13.92 -3.66 8.96
CA LEU A 26 14.18 -5.09 9.02
C LEU A 26 15.47 -5.33 9.82
N GLU A 27 15.34 -5.86 11.03
CA GLU A 27 16.43 -6.41 11.83
C GLU A 27 16.77 -7.82 11.32
N LEU A 28 18.03 -8.02 10.96
CA LEU A 28 18.59 -9.29 10.55
C LEU A 28 19.60 -9.76 11.59
N THR A 29 19.37 -10.91 12.22
CA THR A 29 20.30 -11.51 13.17
C THR A 29 20.99 -12.70 12.53
N CYS A 30 22.31 -12.64 12.35
CA CYS A 30 23.08 -13.76 11.80
C CYS A 30 22.94 -14.99 12.70
N ASP A 31 22.59 -16.13 12.13
CA ASP A 31 22.37 -17.35 12.90
C ASP A 31 23.64 -17.89 13.57
N GLN A 32 24.82 -17.65 12.95
CA GLN A 32 26.10 -18.16 13.45
C GLN A 32 26.72 -17.28 14.55
N CYS A 33 26.86 -15.98 14.31
CA CYS A 33 27.58 -15.08 15.20
C CYS A 33 26.69 -14.09 15.97
N LYS A 34 25.37 -14.20 15.79
CA LYS A 34 24.31 -13.39 16.43
C LYS A 34 24.46 -11.88 16.24
N THR A 35 25.24 -11.46 15.25
CA THR A 35 25.40 -10.05 14.89
C THR A 35 24.14 -9.55 14.20
N LYS A 36 23.72 -8.34 14.58
CA LYS A 36 22.51 -7.70 14.08
C LYS A 36 22.84 -6.68 13.00
N TYR A 37 22.00 -6.64 11.97
CA TYR A 37 22.04 -5.65 10.90
C TYR A 37 20.65 -5.05 10.75
N TYR A 38 20.57 -3.77 10.41
CA TYR A 38 19.31 -3.06 10.22
C TYR A 38 19.23 -2.59 8.77
N ILE A 39 18.13 -2.91 8.11
CA ILE A 39 17.83 -2.42 6.76
C ILE A 39 16.56 -1.59 6.82
N ASP A 40 16.64 -0.34 6.39
CA ASP A 40 15.45 0.48 6.19
C ASP A 40 14.65 -0.11 5.02
N LEU A 41 13.40 -0.48 5.29
CA LEU A 41 12.45 -0.85 4.25
C LEU A 41 11.89 0.46 3.67
N SER A 42 11.86 0.57 2.34
CA SER A 42 11.26 1.72 1.68
C SER A 42 9.74 1.63 1.80
N ASP A 43 9.11 2.49 2.62
CA ASP A 43 7.69 2.93 2.65
C ASP A 43 6.56 1.98 2.18
N ASP A 44 6.81 0.68 2.16
CA ASP A 44 5.81 -0.32 1.87
C ASP A 44 5.21 -0.71 3.22
N ASP A 45 3.88 -0.64 3.33
CA ASP A 45 3.07 -1.09 4.48
C ASP A 45 3.26 -2.59 4.81
N VAL A 46 4.27 -3.25 4.25
CA VAL A 46 4.54 -4.68 4.30
C VAL A 46 5.52 -4.99 5.42
N ILE A 47 5.08 -5.85 6.34
CA ILE A 47 5.85 -6.36 7.46
C ILE A 47 6.23 -7.80 7.18
N MET A 48 7.53 -8.09 7.09
CA MET A 48 8.01 -9.48 7.08
C MET A 48 8.02 -10.03 8.50
N LEU A 49 7.35 -11.16 8.69
CA LEU A 49 7.31 -11.88 9.95
C LEU A 49 8.51 -12.85 10.10
N PRO A 50 8.88 -13.22 11.35
CA PRO A 50 10.00 -14.12 11.61
C PRO A 50 9.80 -15.55 11.12
N ASN A 51 8.63 -15.92 10.63
CA ASN A 51 8.25 -17.31 10.38
C ASN A 51 8.03 -17.55 8.90
N CYS A 52 8.43 -18.73 8.41
CA CYS A 52 8.17 -19.12 7.03
C CYS A 52 6.68 -19.44 6.84
N SER A 53 6.11 -18.90 5.76
CA SER A 53 4.71 -19.09 5.35
C SER A 53 4.27 -20.55 5.16
N HIS A 54 5.21 -21.50 5.02
CA HIS A 54 4.89 -22.90 4.71
C HIS A 54 5.36 -23.91 5.76
N CYS A 55 6.59 -23.77 6.27
CA CYS A 55 7.17 -24.76 7.19
C CYS A 55 7.47 -24.21 8.58
N ASN A 56 7.08 -22.96 8.87
CA ASN A 56 7.30 -22.30 10.15
C ASN A 56 8.78 -22.19 10.59
N ASN A 57 9.72 -22.40 9.67
CA ASN A 57 11.15 -22.17 9.93
C ASN A 57 11.43 -20.67 10.09
N GLU A 58 12.38 -20.34 10.97
CA GLU A 58 12.71 -18.96 11.36
C GLU A 58 13.98 -18.41 10.71
N THR A 59 14.67 -19.24 9.91
CA THR A 59 15.94 -18.86 9.28
C THR A 59 15.80 -18.64 7.77
N PHE A 60 16.37 -17.54 7.29
CA PHE A 60 16.23 -17.10 5.91
C PHE A 60 17.57 -16.72 5.29
N LYS A 61 17.67 -16.91 3.98
CA LYS A 61 18.68 -16.28 3.13
C LYS A 61 18.12 -14.95 2.63
N ILE A 62 18.88 -13.88 2.81
CA ILE A 62 18.45 -12.52 2.47
C ILE A 62 19.11 -12.09 1.16
N PHE A 63 18.32 -11.46 0.30
CA PHE A 63 18.75 -10.90 -0.98
C PHE A 63 18.34 -9.42 -1.02
N ARG A 64 19.22 -8.56 -1.51
CA ARG A 64 18.95 -7.14 -1.65
C ARG A 64 19.10 -6.73 -3.11
N ASP A 65 18.07 -6.09 -3.65
CA ASP A 65 18.19 -5.40 -4.93
C ASP A 65 18.76 -4.01 -4.70
N VAL A 66 19.97 -3.77 -5.23
CA VAL A 66 20.66 -2.49 -5.08
C VAL A 66 19.94 -1.37 -5.84
N ASP A 67 19.23 -1.70 -6.92
CA ASP A 67 18.65 -0.69 -7.81
C ASP A 67 17.27 -0.25 -7.31
N LYS A 68 16.48 -1.22 -6.85
CA LYS A 68 15.11 -1.00 -6.36
C LYS A 68 15.02 -0.77 -4.85
N LYS A 69 16.14 -0.88 -4.13
CA LYS A 69 16.21 -0.88 -2.64
C LYS A 69 15.33 -1.95 -1.97
N ALA A 70 14.81 -2.92 -2.72
CA ALA A 70 13.97 -3.99 -2.20
C ALA A 70 14.79 -5.07 -1.48
N VAL A 71 14.19 -5.68 -0.46
CA VAL A 71 14.75 -6.82 0.27
C VAL A 71 13.85 -8.02 0.05
N TYR A 72 14.46 -9.17 -0.19
CA TYR A 72 13.78 -10.46 -0.34
C TYR A 72 14.39 -11.47 0.62
N ALA A 73 13.56 -12.39 1.10
CA ALA A 73 13.99 -13.46 2.00
C ALA A 73 13.48 -14.81 1.48
N LYS A 74 14.34 -15.84 1.56
CA LYS A 74 13.95 -17.23 1.26
C LYS A 74 14.27 -18.14 2.42
N CYS A 75 13.31 -18.93 2.83
CA CYS A 75 13.45 -19.94 3.86
C CYS A 75 14.59 -20.90 3.50
N THR A 76 15.45 -21.17 4.48
CA THR A 76 16.60 -22.07 4.31
C THR A 76 16.21 -23.53 4.14
N GLU A 77 15.03 -23.92 4.64
CA GLU A 77 14.53 -25.30 4.63
C GLU A 77 13.71 -25.63 3.37
N CYS A 78 12.68 -24.83 3.06
CA CYS A 78 11.78 -25.11 1.93
C CYS A 78 11.92 -24.15 0.74
N GLY A 79 12.67 -23.05 0.89
CA GLY A 79 12.83 -22.04 -0.16
C GLY A 79 11.68 -21.04 -0.31
N SER A 80 10.56 -21.24 0.40
CA SER A 80 9.42 -20.31 0.43
C SER A 80 9.74 -18.98 1.11
N GLU A 81 8.89 -17.99 0.92
CA GLU A 81 9.04 -16.66 1.49
C GLU A 81 8.60 -16.62 2.98
N PRO A 82 9.00 -15.60 3.74
CA PRO A 82 8.43 -15.34 5.06
C PRO A 82 6.93 -15.11 4.97
N GLU A 83 6.24 -15.36 6.06
CA GLU A 83 4.91 -14.82 6.25
C GLU A 83 4.98 -13.28 6.26
N VAL A 84 3.97 -12.62 5.68
CA VAL A 84 3.90 -11.16 5.58
C VAL A 84 2.57 -10.67 6.09
N THR A 85 2.60 -9.55 6.81
CA THR A 85 1.41 -8.79 7.23
C THR A 85 1.48 -7.37 6.69
N TYR A 86 0.37 -6.67 6.76
CA TYR A 86 0.24 -5.31 6.27
C TYR A 86 -0.12 -4.37 7.41
N LEU A 87 0.21 -3.09 7.29
CA LEU A 87 -0.29 -2.06 8.19
C LEU A 87 -1.57 -1.43 7.62
N ASP A 88 -2.57 -1.29 8.49
CA ASP A 88 -3.70 -0.42 8.23
C ASP A 88 -3.36 1.05 8.53
N PRO A 89 -4.23 2.01 8.17
CA PRO A 89 -4.00 3.44 8.42
C PRO A 89 -3.81 3.80 9.90
N ASP A 90 -4.28 2.96 10.82
CA ASP A 90 -4.15 3.14 12.27
C ASP A 90 -2.85 2.51 12.83
N GLY A 91 -2.04 1.89 11.97
CA GLY A 91 -0.78 1.23 12.33
C GLY A 91 -0.95 -0.16 12.94
N MET A 92 -2.11 -0.79 12.79
CA MET A 92 -2.35 -2.17 13.22
C MET A 92 -1.99 -3.17 12.13
N GLN A 93 -1.47 -4.33 12.54
CA GLN A 93 -1.16 -5.41 11.60
C GLN A 93 -2.44 -6.10 11.15
N VAL A 94 -2.63 -6.16 9.84
CA VAL A 94 -3.78 -6.76 9.18
C VAL A 94 -3.34 -7.74 8.10
N SER A 95 -4.24 -8.66 7.76
CA SER A 95 -4.02 -9.56 6.61
C SER A 95 -4.17 -8.81 5.30
N TYR A 96 -3.65 -9.38 4.21
CA TYR A 96 -3.82 -8.84 2.87
C TYR A 96 -5.31 -8.61 2.50
N GLN A 97 -6.19 -9.53 2.90
CA GLN A 97 -7.62 -9.43 2.61
C GLN A 97 -8.25 -8.21 3.29
N ILE A 98 -7.85 -7.91 4.53
CA ILE A 98 -8.34 -6.75 5.27
C ILE A 98 -7.76 -5.46 4.68
N LYS A 99 -6.46 -5.43 4.34
CA LYS A 99 -5.84 -4.28 3.66
C LYS A 99 -6.59 -3.96 2.36
N LEU A 100 -6.81 -4.96 1.51
CA LEU A 100 -7.55 -4.79 0.26
C LEU A 100 -8.97 -4.27 0.49
N LEU A 101 -9.68 -4.77 1.51
CA LEU A 101 -11.02 -4.28 1.85
C LEU A 101 -10.99 -2.81 2.30
N ASN A 102 -9.97 -2.40 3.05
CA ASN A 102 -9.80 -1.01 3.48
C ASN A 102 -9.49 -0.10 2.28
N ASP A 103 -8.58 -0.52 1.39
CA ASP A 103 -8.27 0.22 0.16
C ASP A 103 -9.52 0.39 -0.72
N ILE A 104 -10.35 -0.65 -0.83
CA ILE A 104 -11.64 -0.58 -1.55
C ILE A 104 -12.59 0.42 -0.89
N LYS A 105 -12.71 0.42 0.45
CA LYS A 105 -13.57 1.36 1.18
C LYS A 105 -13.16 2.81 0.93
N GLU A 106 -11.87 3.12 0.94
CA GLU A 106 -11.37 4.47 0.66
C GLU A 106 -11.75 4.94 -0.74
N VAL A 107 -11.59 4.06 -1.75
CA VAL A 107 -12.00 4.36 -3.12
C VAL A 107 -13.52 4.54 -3.21
N MET A 108 -14.31 3.72 -2.52
CA MET A 108 -15.77 3.86 -2.48
C MET A 108 -16.20 5.20 -1.87
N SER A 109 -15.57 5.62 -0.77
CA SER A 109 -15.85 6.93 -0.16
C SER A 109 -15.52 8.08 -1.11
N LEU A 110 -14.44 7.99 -1.89
CA LEU A 110 -14.11 9.00 -2.91
C LEU A 110 -15.16 9.02 -4.04
N ILE A 111 -15.63 7.85 -4.48
CA ILE A 111 -16.69 7.75 -5.49
C ILE A 111 -17.98 8.39 -4.99
N GLU A 112 -18.38 8.11 -3.76
CA GLU A 112 -19.58 8.68 -3.13
C GLU A 112 -19.50 10.21 -3.10
N GLN A 113 -18.38 10.78 -2.65
CA GLN A 113 -18.18 12.23 -2.66
C GLN A 113 -18.28 12.84 -4.06
N ARG A 114 -17.68 12.19 -5.07
CA ARG A 114 -17.74 12.65 -6.46
C ARG A 114 -19.16 12.56 -7.01
N MET A 115 -19.92 11.54 -6.66
CA MET A 115 -21.32 11.38 -7.05
C MET A 115 -22.19 12.49 -6.45
N CYS A 116 -22.05 12.77 -5.16
CA CYS A 116 -22.75 13.89 -4.50
C CYS A 116 -22.42 15.26 -5.14
N ASN A 117 -21.18 15.46 -5.60
CA ASN A 117 -20.81 16.67 -6.33
C ASN A 117 -21.48 16.73 -7.71
N LEU A 118 -21.58 15.60 -8.42
CA LEU A 118 -22.26 15.54 -9.71
C LEU A 118 -23.76 15.79 -9.57
N GLU A 119 -24.41 15.22 -8.57
CA GLU A 119 -25.84 15.45 -8.28
C GLU A 119 -26.13 16.94 -8.06
N ARG A 120 -25.29 17.62 -7.26
CA ARG A 120 -25.39 19.08 -7.06
C ARG A 120 -25.21 19.85 -8.36
N ASN A 121 -24.19 19.53 -9.15
CA ASN A 121 -23.96 20.20 -10.43
C ASN A 121 -25.13 20.00 -11.41
N VAL A 122 -25.76 18.83 -11.42
CA VAL A 122 -26.95 18.56 -12.26
C VAL A 122 -28.12 19.43 -11.80
N GLN A 123 -28.38 19.51 -10.49
CA GLN A 123 -29.44 20.37 -9.96
C GLN A 123 -29.22 21.85 -10.31
N ASP A 124 -27.99 22.34 -10.21
CA ASP A 124 -27.64 23.72 -10.59
C ASP A 124 -27.87 23.98 -12.08
N LEU A 125 -27.56 23.00 -12.94
CA LEU A 125 -27.82 23.08 -14.38
C LEU A 125 -29.32 23.08 -14.70
N GLU A 126 -30.12 22.24 -14.04
CA GLU A 126 -31.58 22.20 -14.20
C GLU A 126 -32.22 23.54 -13.83
N GLN A 127 -31.81 24.14 -12.71
CA GLN A 127 -32.27 25.47 -12.30
C GLN A 127 -31.86 26.57 -13.28
N GLY A 128 -30.62 26.50 -13.78
CA GLY A 128 -30.13 27.41 -14.82
C GLY A 128 -30.95 27.31 -16.11
N GLN A 129 -31.30 26.10 -16.53
CA GLN A 129 -32.15 25.86 -17.70
C GLN A 129 -33.55 26.44 -17.50
N GLU A 130 -34.18 26.21 -16.34
CA GLU A 130 -35.52 26.74 -16.06
C GLU A 130 -35.55 28.27 -16.14
N MET A 131 -34.54 28.95 -15.58
CA MET A 131 -34.44 30.41 -15.68
C MET A 131 -34.28 30.90 -17.13
N LEU A 132 -33.52 30.18 -17.95
CA LEU A 132 -33.36 30.51 -19.37
C LEU A 132 -34.67 30.33 -20.14
N GLU A 133 -35.41 29.24 -19.87
CA GLU A 133 -36.73 28.99 -20.48
C GLU A 133 -37.73 30.09 -20.12
N GLN A 134 -37.78 30.51 -18.85
CA GLN A 134 -38.64 31.62 -18.41
C GLN A 134 -38.25 32.95 -19.08
N SER A 135 -36.95 33.22 -19.21
CA SER A 135 -36.44 34.43 -19.88
C SER A 135 -36.78 34.44 -21.37
N LEU A 136 -36.66 33.30 -22.06
CA LEU A 136 -37.06 33.16 -23.47
C LEU A 136 -38.56 33.35 -23.66
N ALA A 137 -39.39 32.78 -22.78
CA ALA A 137 -40.83 32.95 -22.82
C ALA A 137 -41.23 34.44 -22.67
N TYR A 138 -40.57 35.15 -21.75
CA TYR A 138 -40.76 36.59 -21.57
C TYR A 138 -40.39 37.38 -22.83
N ILE A 139 -39.21 37.15 -23.40
CA ILE A 139 -38.77 37.82 -24.63
C ILE A 139 -39.73 37.55 -25.79
N ASN A 140 -40.13 36.29 -25.98
CA ASN A 140 -41.07 35.92 -27.04
C ASN A 140 -42.40 36.67 -26.91
N ARG A 141 -42.92 36.84 -25.69
CA ARG A 141 -44.13 37.63 -25.46
C ARG A 141 -43.98 39.08 -25.90
N TYR A 142 -42.85 39.73 -25.58
CA TYR A 142 -42.60 41.12 -26.00
C TYR A 142 -42.41 41.28 -27.51
N ILE A 143 -41.85 40.27 -28.19
CA ILE A 143 -41.70 40.28 -29.64
C ILE A 143 -43.07 40.16 -30.30
N VAL A 144 -43.90 39.20 -29.86
CA VAL A 144 -45.24 38.97 -30.41
C VAL A 144 -46.18 40.15 -30.14
N GLU A 145 -46.06 40.83 -29.00
CA GLU A 145 -46.89 42.01 -28.68
C GLU A 145 -46.50 43.28 -29.47
N ARG A 146 -45.41 43.27 -30.25
CA ARG A 146 -44.93 44.41 -31.06
C ARG A 146 -45.21 44.31 -32.56
N ASP A 147 -45.61 43.13 -33.06
CA ASP A 147 -46.11 42.91 -34.42
C ASP A 147 -47.65 42.96 -34.46
#